data_AF-A0A954IJA0-F1
#
_entry.id   AF-A0A954IJA0-F1
#
_cell.length_a   1.000
_cell.length_b   1.000
_cell.length_c   1.000
_cell.angle_alpha   90.00
_cell.angle_beta   90.00
_cell.angle_gamma   90.00
#
_symmetry.space_group_name_H-M   'P 1'
#
loop_
_entity.id
_entity.type
_entity.pdbx_description
1 polymer ?
#
loop_
_entity_poly.entity_id
_entity_poly.type
_entity_poly.pdbx_seq_one_letter_code
_entity_poly.pdbx_strand_id
1 'polypeptide(L)'
;MKEVSEFEAKMLRILRCVMHHASVEQTMSLLVRPSRRPPCLSRNCIELIQDGLSKGVTEWLARSGWTGDRFLQSNQIVFGRLWERHLPDRLALSFSRNSMEILLWLTTQNFSEPKHQIKVDSTTLTCGDSLLMLMTFSALRRTLGGPVLLAQPGFQYHGLIDLMFPDDVGGTLDGTEPSLDAWCQDPDCWVLEALQTRLSLRWFQMERDKRYSSDDTEVRRIGQQQERVLQTLFRAAESTGRKDLCLFLLTTGQHLLQLAPSEKWMGRLDVSGLRMADRVTVYRAALAWFHSVATLSEWNRYAQSVGYYDEDYRASQLWKSEWERRGGDQIERHARRVIDATNPVRTV
;
A
#
# COMPACT_ATOMS: atom_id res chain seq x y z
N MET A 1 24.37 -19.99 -20.87
CA MET A 1 23.00 -19.44 -20.78
C MET A 1 22.06 -20.64 -20.69
N LYS A 2 21.16 -20.73 -19.70
CA LYS A 2 20.26 -21.89 -19.60
C LYS A 2 19.25 -21.84 -20.75
N GLU A 3 19.05 -22.96 -21.44
CA GLU A 3 18.05 -23.05 -22.51
C GLU A 3 16.64 -23.17 -21.92
N VAL A 4 15.71 -22.39 -22.48
CA VAL A 4 14.30 -22.33 -22.10
C VAL A 4 13.45 -22.18 -23.36
N SER A 5 12.20 -22.64 -23.31
CA SER A 5 11.27 -22.49 -24.44
C SER A 5 10.87 -21.03 -24.65
N GLU A 6 10.25 -20.71 -25.80
CA GLU A 6 9.73 -19.37 -26.08
C GLU A 6 8.71 -18.92 -25.03
N PHE A 7 7.82 -19.83 -24.60
CA PHE A 7 6.83 -19.56 -23.55
C PHE A 7 7.50 -19.16 -22.23
N GLU A 8 8.51 -19.93 -21.82
CA GLU A 8 9.27 -19.69 -20.59
C GLU A 8 10.07 -18.38 -20.66
N ALA A 9 10.66 -18.07 -21.81
CA ALA A 9 11.34 -16.80 -22.03
C ALA A 9 10.38 -15.60 -21.89
N LYS A 10 9.13 -15.72 -22.38
CA LYS A 10 8.10 -14.70 -22.17
C LYS A 10 7.75 -14.54 -20.69
N MET A 11 7.52 -15.65 -19.99
CA MET A 11 7.22 -15.66 -18.56
C MET A 11 8.34 -15.00 -17.73
N LEU A 12 9.60 -15.32 -18.02
CA LEU A 12 10.75 -14.71 -17.35
C LEU A 12 10.87 -13.20 -17.62
N ARG A 13 10.50 -12.74 -18.83
CA ARG A 13 10.44 -11.30 -19.15
C ARG A 13 9.33 -10.60 -18.39
N ILE A 14 8.15 -11.23 -18.28
CA ILE A 14 7.04 -10.74 -17.46
C ILE A 14 7.46 -10.65 -15.99
N LEU A 15 8.10 -11.68 -15.43
CA LEU A 15 8.64 -11.66 -14.07
C LEU A 15 9.61 -10.49 -13.86
N ARG A 16 10.53 -10.24 -14.81
CA ARG A 16 11.44 -9.09 -14.74
C ARG A 16 10.71 -7.75 -14.76
N CYS A 17 9.62 -7.63 -15.52
CA CYS A 17 8.76 -6.44 -15.51
C CYS A 17 8.09 -6.24 -14.15
N VAL A 18 7.55 -7.30 -13.55
CA VAL A 18 6.96 -7.29 -12.20
C VAL A 18 7.98 -6.84 -11.16
N MET A 19 9.24 -7.26 -11.30
CA MET A 19 10.35 -6.82 -10.46
C MET A 19 10.90 -5.42 -10.77
N HIS A 20 10.29 -4.68 -11.70
CA HIS A 20 10.76 -3.38 -12.18
C HIS A 20 12.18 -3.40 -12.80
N HIS A 21 12.63 -4.54 -13.31
CA HIS A 21 13.88 -4.68 -14.08
C HIS A 21 13.68 -4.60 -15.60
N ALA A 22 12.44 -4.53 -16.06
CA ALA A 22 12.09 -4.31 -17.46
C ALA A 22 10.98 -3.25 -17.55
N SER A 23 10.92 -2.53 -18.67
CA SER A 23 9.88 -1.54 -18.89
C SER A 23 8.54 -2.22 -19.17
N VAL A 24 7.45 -1.58 -18.72
CA VAL A 24 6.09 -2.06 -18.94
C VAL A 24 5.79 -2.08 -20.44
N GLU A 25 6.19 -1.03 -21.16
CA GLU A 25 5.97 -0.86 -22.60
C GLU A 25 6.55 -2.03 -23.41
N GLN A 26 7.76 -2.49 -23.05
CA GLN A 26 8.42 -3.63 -23.70
C GLN A 26 7.70 -4.96 -23.43
N THR A 27 6.98 -5.04 -22.32
CA THR A 27 6.31 -6.26 -21.85
C THR A 27 4.83 -6.30 -22.25
N MET A 28 4.22 -5.15 -22.57
CA MET A 28 2.81 -5.06 -22.99
C MET A 28 2.47 -6.00 -24.14
N SER A 29 3.34 -6.09 -25.15
CA SER A 29 3.12 -7.00 -26.29
C SER A 29 3.05 -8.48 -25.89
N LEU A 30 3.71 -8.85 -24.78
CA LEU A 30 3.71 -10.21 -24.23
C LEU A 30 2.46 -10.48 -23.40
N LEU A 31 1.97 -9.47 -22.66
CA LEU A 31 0.77 -9.56 -21.80
C LEU A 31 -0.53 -9.60 -22.62
N VAL A 32 -0.56 -8.94 -23.78
CA VAL A 32 -1.76 -8.89 -24.64
C VAL A 32 -1.84 -10.11 -25.57
N ARG A 33 -0.71 -10.71 -25.94
CA ARG A 33 -0.66 -11.86 -26.86
C ARG A 33 -0.58 -13.18 -26.07
N PRO A 34 -1.70 -13.86 -25.82
CA PRO A 34 -1.70 -15.07 -25.01
C PRO A 34 -0.84 -16.15 -25.66
N SER A 35 -0.08 -16.87 -24.84
CA SER A 35 0.70 -18.03 -25.28
C SER A 35 0.06 -19.33 -24.78
N ARG A 36 0.17 -20.41 -25.56
CA ARG A 36 -0.38 -21.71 -25.15
C ARG A 36 0.38 -22.24 -23.94
N ARG A 37 -0.35 -22.62 -22.88
CA ARG A 37 0.23 -23.20 -21.66
C ARG A 37 0.91 -24.54 -22.01
N PRO A 38 2.20 -24.73 -21.71
CA PRO A 38 2.87 -26.01 -21.89
C PRO A 38 2.39 -27.02 -20.83
N PRO A 39 2.51 -28.34 -21.09
CA PRO A 39 2.13 -29.37 -20.13
C PRO A 39 2.99 -29.34 -18.85
N CYS A 40 4.27 -29.01 -19.00
CA CYS A 40 5.21 -28.82 -17.90
C CYS A 40 6.17 -27.67 -18.22
N LEU A 41 6.76 -27.10 -17.17
CA LEU A 41 7.88 -26.16 -17.29
C LEU A 41 9.19 -26.94 -17.14
N SER A 42 10.19 -26.53 -17.90
CA SER A 42 11.55 -27.02 -17.79
C SER A 42 12.11 -26.68 -16.41
N ARG A 43 12.98 -27.57 -15.91
CA ARG A 43 13.72 -27.35 -14.67
C ARG A 43 14.50 -26.04 -14.69
N ASN A 44 15.09 -25.70 -15.85
CA ASN A 44 15.82 -24.45 -16.05
C ASN A 44 14.94 -23.23 -15.81
N CYS A 45 13.71 -23.23 -16.33
CA CYS A 45 12.75 -22.14 -16.11
C CYS A 45 12.40 -21.99 -14.63
N ILE A 46 12.10 -23.11 -13.95
CA ILE A 46 11.78 -23.09 -12.51
C ILE A 46 12.95 -22.52 -11.69
N GLU A 47 14.18 -22.98 -11.94
CA GLU A 47 15.37 -22.47 -11.26
C GLU A 47 15.59 -20.97 -11.53
N LEU A 48 15.30 -20.49 -12.75
CA LEU A 48 15.40 -19.06 -13.08
C LEU A 48 14.29 -18.22 -12.44
N ILE A 49 13.09 -18.77 -12.28
CA ILE A 49 12.00 -18.10 -11.56
C ILE A 49 12.35 -18.01 -10.08
N GLN A 50 12.84 -19.09 -9.46
CA GLN A 50 13.30 -19.10 -8.07
C GLN A 50 14.43 -18.08 -7.85
N ASP A 51 15.41 -18.04 -8.76
CA ASP A 51 16.49 -17.06 -8.73
C ASP A 51 15.97 -15.62 -8.90
N GLY A 52 15.04 -15.41 -9.82
CA GLY A 52 14.41 -14.12 -10.07
C GLY A 52 13.57 -13.61 -8.90
N LEU A 53 12.79 -14.49 -8.27
CA LEU A 53 11.98 -14.17 -7.09
C LEU A 53 12.87 -13.87 -5.88
N SER A 54 13.83 -14.75 -5.58
CA SER A 54 14.75 -14.57 -4.45
C SER A 54 15.56 -13.28 -4.57
N LYS A 55 16.13 -12.97 -5.74
CA LYS A 55 16.91 -11.75 -5.93
C LYS A 55 16.05 -10.51 -6.08
N GLY A 56 15.01 -10.55 -6.90
CA GLY A 56 14.20 -9.37 -7.22
C GLY A 56 13.41 -8.85 -6.02
N VAL A 57 12.77 -9.74 -5.25
CA VAL A 57 12.03 -9.29 -4.05
C VAL A 57 13.00 -8.84 -2.96
N THR A 58 14.10 -9.56 -2.76
CA THR A 58 15.13 -9.14 -1.79
C THR A 58 15.73 -7.79 -2.16
N GLU A 59 16.05 -7.54 -3.43
CA GLU A 59 16.55 -6.23 -3.88
C GLU A 59 15.51 -5.13 -3.64
N TRP A 60 14.24 -5.40 -4.00
CA TRP A 60 13.15 -4.46 -3.82
C TRP A 60 12.94 -4.09 -2.34
N LEU A 61 13.02 -5.07 -1.45
CA LEU A 61 12.95 -4.88 -0.01
C LEU A 61 14.19 -4.20 0.55
N ALA A 62 15.39 -4.59 0.13
CA ALA A 62 16.64 -3.98 0.58
C ALA A 62 16.70 -2.49 0.23
N ARG A 63 16.24 -2.11 -0.98
CA ARG A 63 16.10 -0.69 -1.38
C ARG A 63 15.12 0.07 -0.50
N SER A 64 14.09 -0.60 0.01
CA SER A 64 13.05 0.03 0.82
C SER A 64 13.41 0.06 2.32
N GLY A 65 14.22 -0.90 2.79
CA GLY A 65 14.66 -1.06 4.17
C GLY A 65 16.09 -0.61 4.47
N TRP A 66 16.74 0.11 3.55
CA TRP A 66 18.13 0.59 3.72
C TRP A 66 18.27 1.76 4.72
N THR A 67 17.16 2.45 5.02
CA THR A 67 17.15 3.56 5.96
C THR A 67 17.25 3.08 7.40
N GLY A 68 18.00 3.84 8.21
CA GLY A 68 18.08 3.62 9.66
C GLY A 68 16.85 4.19 10.34
N ASP A 69 15.89 3.33 10.64
CA ASP A 69 14.60 3.70 11.25
C ASP A 69 14.40 3.00 12.59
N ARG A 70 13.42 3.51 13.37
CA ARG A 70 13.09 3.01 14.71
C ARG A 70 11.70 2.37 14.69
N PHE A 71 11.61 1.13 15.17
CA PHE A 71 10.35 0.40 15.28
C PHE A 71 10.27 -0.35 16.61
N LEU A 72 9.07 -0.82 16.95
CA LEU A 72 8.84 -1.70 18.09
C LEU A 72 9.03 -3.16 17.69
N GLN A 73 9.78 -3.90 18.49
CA GLN A 73 9.89 -5.34 18.39
C GLN A 73 9.81 -5.92 19.79
N SER A 74 8.80 -6.76 20.05
CA SER A 74 8.56 -7.32 21.38
C SER A 74 8.58 -6.26 22.50
N ASN A 75 7.90 -5.12 22.26
CA ASN A 75 7.85 -3.94 23.15
C ASN A 75 9.20 -3.25 23.43
N GLN A 76 10.23 -3.53 22.63
CA GLN A 76 11.51 -2.81 22.66
C GLN A 76 11.68 -1.93 21.43
N ILE A 77 12.27 -0.75 21.62
CA ILE A 77 12.62 0.13 20.51
C ILE A 77 13.92 -0.39 19.89
N VAL A 78 13.86 -0.82 18.64
CA VAL A 78 15.03 -1.27 17.88
C VAL A 78 15.31 -0.25 16.78
N PHE A 79 16.58 0.13 16.64
CA PHE A 79 17.06 1.05 15.62
C PHE A 79 18.03 0.33 14.68
N GLY A 80 17.96 0.66 13.40
CA GLY A 80 18.89 0.17 12.39
C GLY A 80 18.21 0.03 11.05
N ARG A 81 18.89 -0.59 10.09
CA ARG A 81 18.31 -1.02 8.82
C ARG A 81 17.46 -2.27 9.02
N LEU A 82 16.63 -2.61 8.04
CA LEU A 82 15.69 -3.74 8.17
C LEU A 82 16.37 -5.07 8.61
N TRP A 83 17.50 -5.42 7.99
CA TRP A 83 18.27 -6.64 8.32
C TRP A 83 19.15 -6.52 9.57
N GLU A 84 19.28 -5.32 10.15
CA GLU A 84 19.93 -5.13 11.45
C GLU A 84 18.90 -5.33 12.58
N ARG A 85 17.62 -5.06 12.31
CA ARG A 85 16.51 -5.23 13.27
C ARG A 85 15.95 -6.65 13.27
N HIS A 86 15.87 -7.29 12.09
CA HIS A 86 15.28 -8.60 11.91
C HIS A 86 16.34 -9.64 11.54
N LEU A 87 16.24 -10.83 12.13
CA LEU A 87 17.09 -11.96 11.78
C LEU A 87 16.83 -12.38 10.32
N PRO A 88 17.86 -12.81 9.55
CA PRO A 88 17.70 -13.22 8.16
C PRO A 88 16.59 -14.26 7.94
N ASP A 89 16.45 -15.23 8.85
CA ASP A 89 15.42 -16.29 8.75
C ASP A 89 13.99 -15.74 8.85
N ARG A 90 13.78 -14.61 9.54
CA ARG A 90 12.48 -13.93 9.61
C ARG A 90 12.17 -13.11 8.36
N LEU A 91 13.21 -12.66 7.66
CA LEU A 91 13.10 -11.94 6.39
C LEU A 91 13.01 -12.88 5.19
N ALA A 92 13.22 -14.18 5.40
CA ALA A 92 13.17 -15.17 4.34
C ALA A 92 11.75 -15.30 3.78
N LEU A 93 11.62 -15.02 2.49
CA LEU A 93 10.34 -15.17 1.79
C LEU A 93 10.18 -16.59 1.28
N SER A 94 9.09 -17.22 1.67
CA SER A 94 8.57 -18.40 0.99
C SER A 94 7.62 -17.96 -0.13
N PHE A 95 7.61 -18.74 -1.21
CA PHE A 95 6.67 -18.58 -2.31
C PHE A 95 5.98 -19.91 -2.54
N SER A 96 4.67 -19.91 -2.70
CA SER A 96 3.89 -21.12 -2.93
C SER A 96 3.65 -21.35 -4.43
N ARG A 97 2.79 -22.33 -4.73
CA ARG A 97 2.28 -22.53 -6.08
C ARG A 97 1.51 -21.31 -6.61
N ASN A 98 0.96 -20.46 -5.74
CA ASN A 98 0.22 -19.26 -6.14
C ASN A 98 1.07 -18.32 -6.99
N SER A 99 2.34 -18.09 -6.62
CA SER A 99 3.28 -17.31 -7.44
C SER A 99 3.41 -17.84 -8.88
N MET A 100 3.46 -19.17 -9.03
CA MET A 100 3.53 -19.80 -10.35
C MET A 100 2.22 -19.65 -11.13
N GLU A 101 1.07 -19.81 -10.49
CA GLU A 101 -0.23 -19.64 -11.16
C GLU A 101 -0.44 -18.17 -11.60
N ILE A 102 0.04 -17.18 -10.85
CA ILE A 102 0.04 -15.75 -11.26
C ILE A 102 0.88 -15.56 -12.53
N LEU A 103 2.12 -16.04 -12.55
CA LEU A 103 3.01 -15.90 -13.72
C LEU A 103 2.47 -16.66 -14.94
N LEU A 104 1.93 -17.86 -14.74
CA LEU A 104 1.30 -18.65 -15.80
C LEU A 104 0.06 -17.94 -16.34
N TRP A 105 -0.78 -17.36 -15.48
CA TRP A 105 -1.95 -16.62 -15.92
C TRP A 105 -1.56 -15.39 -16.75
N LEU A 106 -0.60 -14.58 -16.28
CA LEU A 106 -0.09 -13.41 -17.01
C LEU A 106 0.49 -13.77 -18.39
N THR A 107 1.02 -14.98 -18.54
CA THR A 107 1.63 -15.44 -19.81
C THR A 107 0.62 -16.10 -20.76
N THR A 108 -0.44 -16.72 -20.20
CA THR A 108 -1.39 -17.55 -20.96
C THR A 108 -2.69 -16.84 -21.32
N GLN A 109 -3.07 -15.82 -20.55
CA GLN A 109 -4.27 -15.03 -20.79
C GLN A 109 -3.93 -13.74 -21.54
N ASN A 110 -4.90 -13.19 -22.26
CA ASN A 110 -4.84 -11.79 -22.65
C ASN A 110 -5.12 -10.97 -21.39
N PHE A 111 -4.10 -10.28 -20.90
CA PHE A 111 -4.17 -9.50 -19.67
C PHE A 111 -5.27 -8.42 -19.66
N SER A 112 -5.61 -7.86 -20.82
CA SER A 112 -6.67 -6.84 -20.93
C SER A 112 -8.08 -7.44 -21.03
N GLU A 113 -8.19 -8.69 -21.49
CA GLU A 113 -9.47 -9.39 -21.70
C GLU A 113 -9.31 -10.89 -21.38
N PRO A 114 -9.12 -11.25 -20.10
CA PRO A 114 -8.83 -12.62 -19.72
C PRO A 114 -10.07 -13.49 -19.89
N LYS A 115 -9.89 -14.68 -20.48
CA LYS A 115 -10.98 -15.66 -20.64
C LYS A 115 -11.24 -16.48 -19.38
N HIS A 116 -10.24 -16.55 -18.49
CA HIS A 116 -10.28 -17.33 -17.26
C HIS A 116 -9.74 -16.51 -16.10
N GLN A 117 -10.30 -16.75 -14.91
CA GLN A 117 -9.81 -16.15 -13.68
C GLN A 117 -8.48 -16.77 -13.23
N ILE A 118 -7.67 -16.02 -12.48
CA ILE A 118 -6.50 -16.56 -11.80
C ILE A 118 -6.95 -17.59 -10.76
N LYS A 119 -6.27 -18.74 -10.72
CA LYS A 119 -6.49 -19.78 -9.71
C LYS A 119 -5.55 -19.56 -8.53
N VAL A 120 -5.83 -18.55 -7.71
CA VAL A 120 -5.14 -18.33 -6.43
C VAL A 120 -5.91 -19.04 -5.33
N ASP A 121 -5.22 -19.86 -4.54
CA ASP A 121 -5.75 -20.43 -3.32
C ASP A 121 -5.36 -19.53 -2.13
N SER A 122 -6.34 -18.81 -1.60
CA SER A 122 -6.14 -17.85 -0.51
C SER A 122 -5.69 -18.52 0.79
N THR A 123 -5.94 -19.82 0.97
CA THR A 123 -5.56 -20.55 2.20
C THR A 123 -4.08 -20.92 2.24
N THR A 124 -3.41 -20.88 1.10
CA THR A 124 -1.98 -21.25 0.96
C THR A 124 -1.11 -20.06 0.52
N LEU A 125 -1.65 -18.84 0.56
CA LEU A 125 -0.89 -17.62 0.29
C LEU A 125 0.21 -17.44 1.34
N THR A 126 1.45 -17.36 0.86
CA THR A 126 2.62 -17.01 1.67
C THR A 126 2.86 -15.49 1.60
N CYS A 127 3.65 -14.96 2.54
CA CYS A 127 4.10 -13.57 2.51
C CYS A 127 4.77 -13.19 1.18
N GLY A 128 5.58 -14.09 0.60
CA GLY A 128 6.20 -13.87 -0.71
C GLY A 128 5.20 -13.81 -1.86
N ASP A 129 4.15 -14.65 -1.85
CA ASP A 129 3.09 -14.57 -2.86
C ASP A 129 2.36 -13.23 -2.79
N SER A 130 2.01 -12.77 -1.58
CA SER A 130 1.34 -11.47 -1.37
C SER A 130 2.20 -10.29 -1.81
N LEU A 131 3.51 -10.33 -1.54
CA LEU A 131 4.43 -9.33 -2.07
C LEU A 131 4.51 -9.37 -3.59
N LEU A 132 4.56 -10.56 -4.19
CA LEU A 132 4.55 -10.70 -5.65
C LEU A 132 3.26 -10.14 -6.25
N MET A 133 2.11 -10.32 -5.60
CA MET A 133 0.84 -9.73 -6.02
C MET A 133 0.86 -8.21 -5.95
N LEU A 134 1.34 -7.63 -4.84
CA LEU A 134 1.54 -6.18 -4.70
C LEU A 134 2.45 -5.64 -5.81
N MET A 135 3.58 -6.29 -6.06
CA MET A 135 4.54 -5.89 -7.09
C MET A 135 3.94 -6.01 -8.51
N THR A 136 3.19 -7.08 -8.76
CA THR A 136 2.50 -7.32 -10.03
C THR A 136 1.50 -6.19 -10.30
N PHE A 137 0.66 -5.88 -9.32
CA PHE A 137 -0.29 -4.79 -9.44
C PHE A 137 0.42 -3.45 -9.60
N SER A 138 1.41 -3.14 -8.76
CA SER A 138 2.20 -1.90 -8.85
C SER A 138 2.83 -1.69 -10.24
N ALA A 139 3.38 -2.74 -10.83
CA ALA A 139 3.98 -2.68 -12.17
C ALA A 139 2.95 -2.47 -13.28
N LEU A 140 1.76 -3.06 -13.16
CA LEU A 140 0.76 -3.11 -14.24
C LEU A 140 -0.44 -2.17 -14.04
N ARG A 141 -0.57 -1.48 -12.89
CA ARG A 141 -1.76 -0.69 -12.53
C ARG A 141 -2.11 0.40 -13.55
N ARG A 142 -1.11 0.99 -14.20
CA ARG A 142 -1.27 2.08 -15.19
C ARG A 142 -1.56 1.59 -16.61
N THR A 143 -1.81 0.30 -16.78
CA THR A 143 -2.11 -0.31 -18.08
C THR A 143 -3.61 -0.64 -18.18
N LEU A 144 -4.10 -0.96 -19.38
CA LEU A 144 -5.52 -1.28 -19.60
C LEU A 144 -6.02 -2.48 -18.77
N GLY A 145 -5.15 -3.40 -18.35
CA GLY A 145 -5.54 -4.52 -17.50
C GLY A 145 -5.32 -4.30 -15.99
N GLY A 146 -4.95 -3.09 -15.56
CA GLY A 146 -4.89 -2.75 -14.13
C GLY A 146 -6.22 -3.03 -13.40
N PRO A 147 -7.35 -2.48 -13.88
CA PRO A 147 -8.67 -2.79 -13.32
C PRO A 147 -9.03 -4.28 -13.40
N VAL A 148 -8.60 -4.94 -14.48
CA VAL A 148 -8.83 -6.38 -14.68
C VAL A 148 -8.11 -7.23 -13.64
N LEU A 149 -6.90 -6.84 -13.22
CA LEU A 149 -6.18 -7.48 -12.12
C LEU A 149 -6.94 -7.38 -10.80
N LEU A 150 -7.44 -6.20 -10.46
CA LEU A 150 -8.21 -6.01 -9.21
C LEU A 150 -9.48 -6.84 -9.16
N ALA A 151 -10.05 -7.17 -10.33
CA ALA A 151 -11.19 -8.07 -10.45
C ALA A 151 -10.81 -9.57 -10.36
N GLN A 152 -9.52 -9.93 -10.31
CA GLN A 152 -9.10 -11.33 -10.18
C GLN A 152 -9.18 -11.82 -8.72
N PRO A 153 -9.52 -13.10 -8.50
CA PRO A 153 -9.44 -13.72 -7.19
C PRO A 153 -8.06 -13.54 -6.56
N GLY A 154 -8.03 -13.20 -5.27
CA GLY A 154 -6.82 -12.92 -4.49
C GLY A 154 -6.32 -11.48 -4.59
N PHE A 155 -6.50 -10.79 -5.72
CA PHE A 155 -6.21 -9.35 -5.81
C PHE A 155 -7.35 -8.52 -5.23
N GLN A 156 -8.57 -8.99 -5.45
CA GLN A 156 -9.76 -8.48 -4.76
C GLN A 156 -9.54 -8.69 -3.25
N TYR A 157 -9.53 -7.60 -2.48
CA TYR A 157 -9.32 -7.58 -1.01
C TYR A 157 -7.88 -7.82 -0.53
N HIS A 158 -6.87 -7.67 -1.39
CA HIS A 158 -5.49 -7.79 -0.96
C HIS A 158 -5.08 -6.58 -0.11
N GLY A 159 -4.98 -6.75 1.22
CA GLY A 159 -4.77 -5.65 2.17
C GLY A 159 -3.59 -4.70 1.83
N LEU A 160 -2.44 -5.22 1.38
CA LEU A 160 -1.33 -4.34 0.97
C LEU A 160 -1.61 -3.53 -0.30
N ILE A 161 -2.42 -4.07 -1.23
CA ILE A 161 -2.80 -3.34 -2.44
C ILE A 161 -3.78 -2.24 -2.05
N ASP A 162 -4.77 -2.55 -1.22
CA ASP A 162 -5.71 -1.57 -0.68
C ASP A 162 -4.99 -0.44 0.08
N LEU A 163 -3.96 -0.77 0.86
CA LEU A 163 -3.19 0.21 1.62
C LEU A 163 -2.28 1.08 0.73
N MET A 164 -1.64 0.48 -0.29
CA MET A 164 -0.73 1.19 -1.18
C MET A 164 -1.48 1.98 -2.26
N PHE A 165 -2.63 1.50 -2.72
CA PHE A 165 -3.35 2.05 -3.88
C PHE A 165 -4.87 2.18 -3.64
N PRO A 166 -5.33 2.82 -2.55
CA PRO A 166 -6.77 2.97 -2.30
C PRO A 166 -7.49 3.74 -3.41
N ASP A 167 -6.79 4.59 -4.16
CA ASP A 167 -7.36 5.30 -5.30
C ASP A 167 -7.66 4.40 -6.50
N ASP A 168 -7.03 3.22 -6.63
CA ASP A 168 -7.34 2.29 -7.73
C ASP A 168 -8.47 1.29 -7.36
N VAL A 169 -8.68 1.01 -6.06
CA VAL A 169 -9.52 -0.13 -5.61
C VAL A 169 -11.02 0.19 -5.50
N GLY A 170 -11.40 1.46 -5.31
CA GLY A 170 -12.75 1.85 -4.83
C GLY A 170 -13.98 1.55 -5.72
N GLY A 171 -13.92 0.67 -6.72
CA GLY A 171 -15.07 0.27 -7.55
C GLY A 171 -15.94 -0.85 -6.98
N THR A 172 -15.41 -1.71 -6.11
CA THR A 172 -16.11 -2.90 -5.59
C THR A 172 -16.30 -2.81 -4.08
N LEU A 173 -17.24 -1.97 -3.65
CA LEU A 173 -17.69 -1.88 -2.26
C LEU A 173 -18.62 -3.05 -1.90
N ASP A 174 -18.21 -4.29 -2.15
CA ASP A 174 -18.96 -5.50 -1.75
C ASP A 174 -18.94 -5.73 -0.22
N GLY A 175 -18.76 -4.67 0.57
CA GLY A 175 -18.75 -4.68 2.04
C GLY A 175 -17.60 -5.43 2.71
N THR A 176 -16.83 -6.23 1.97
CA THR A 176 -15.80 -7.13 2.54
C THR A 176 -14.57 -6.36 2.98
N GLU A 177 -14.44 -6.10 4.28
CA GLU A 177 -13.35 -5.31 4.85
C GLU A 177 -11.96 -5.88 4.46
N PRO A 178 -10.99 -5.05 4.01
CA PRO A 178 -9.62 -5.53 3.84
C PRO A 178 -9.09 -6.05 5.18
N SER A 179 -8.32 -7.15 5.16
CA SER A 179 -7.60 -7.60 6.35
C SER A 179 -6.17 -7.06 6.33
N LEU A 180 -5.80 -6.33 7.37
CA LEU A 180 -4.45 -5.83 7.59
C LEU A 180 -3.78 -6.43 8.84
N ASP A 181 -4.47 -7.32 9.56
CA ASP A 181 -4.02 -7.90 10.82
C ASP A 181 -2.71 -8.68 10.65
N ALA A 182 -2.63 -9.51 9.61
CA ALA A 182 -1.43 -10.29 9.29
C ALA A 182 -0.18 -9.41 9.07
N TRP A 183 -0.38 -8.18 8.57
CA TRP A 183 0.71 -7.24 8.30
C TRP A 183 1.11 -6.40 9.51
N CYS A 184 0.35 -6.45 10.60
CA CYS A 184 0.67 -5.78 11.87
C CYS A 184 1.22 -6.76 12.93
N GLN A 185 1.21 -8.06 12.64
CA GLN A 185 1.67 -9.12 13.54
C GLN A 185 2.99 -9.73 13.07
N ASP A 186 3.77 -10.27 14.03
CA ASP A 186 4.86 -11.17 13.69
C ASP A 186 4.29 -12.45 13.03
N PRO A 187 4.97 -13.04 12.04
CA PRO A 187 6.32 -12.70 11.58
C PRO A 187 6.36 -11.66 10.45
N ASP A 188 5.24 -11.22 9.87
CA ASP A 188 5.22 -10.48 8.60
C ASP A 188 5.19 -8.95 8.74
N CYS A 189 5.13 -8.41 9.96
CA CYS A 189 5.05 -6.97 10.20
C CYS A 189 6.23 -6.16 9.62
N TRP A 190 7.40 -6.79 9.47
CA TRP A 190 8.58 -6.16 8.89
C TRP A 190 8.33 -5.70 7.44
N VAL A 191 7.35 -6.28 6.73
CA VAL A 191 6.94 -5.82 5.40
C VAL A 191 6.43 -4.38 5.47
N LEU A 192 5.55 -4.05 6.41
CA LEU A 192 5.08 -2.67 6.59
C LEU A 192 6.20 -1.73 7.05
N GLU A 193 7.14 -2.22 7.86
CA GLU A 193 8.35 -1.44 8.21
C GLU A 193 9.17 -1.08 6.96
N ALA A 194 9.37 -2.04 6.07
CA ALA A 194 10.10 -1.84 4.82
C ALA A 194 9.35 -0.90 3.86
N LEU A 195 8.01 -0.89 3.91
CA LEU A 195 7.18 -0.09 3.02
C LEU A 195 6.96 1.36 3.46
N GLN A 196 7.40 1.77 4.66
CA GLN A 196 7.10 3.11 5.20
C GLN A 196 7.41 4.25 4.21
N THR A 197 8.59 4.25 3.59
CA THR A 197 8.99 5.30 2.63
C THR A 197 8.14 5.29 1.35
N ARG A 198 7.79 4.10 0.86
CA ARG A 198 6.94 3.97 -0.34
C ARG A 198 5.51 4.39 -0.05
N LEU A 199 4.98 3.96 1.09
CA LEU A 199 3.65 4.35 1.56
C LEU A 199 3.57 5.86 1.74
N SER A 200 4.54 6.51 2.39
CA SER A 200 4.49 7.96 2.59
C SER A 200 4.48 8.74 1.27
N LEU A 201 5.36 8.38 0.34
CA LEU A 201 5.41 9.01 -0.98
C LEU A 201 4.13 8.76 -1.78
N ARG A 202 3.58 7.54 -1.69
CA ARG A 202 2.38 7.17 -2.44
C ARG A 202 1.14 7.88 -1.91
N TRP A 203 0.97 7.95 -0.59
CA TRP A 203 -0.11 8.70 0.07
C TRP A 203 0.00 10.20 -0.17
N PHE A 204 1.20 10.76 -0.13
CA PHE A 204 1.44 12.15 -0.54
C PHE A 204 1.00 12.40 -1.99
N GLN A 205 1.36 11.49 -2.91
CA GLN A 205 0.97 11.58 -4.32
C GLN A 205 -0.55 11.51 -4.49
N MET A 206 -1.25 10.62 -3.77
CA MET A 206 -2.71 10.52 -3.82
C MET A 206 -3.38 11.81 -3.37
N GLU A 207 -2.95 12.38 -2.23
CA GLU A 207 -3.50 13.65 -1.76
C GLU A 207 -3.23 14.78 -2.73
N ARG A 208 -2.04 14.81 -3.37
CA ARG A 208 -1.72 15.80 -4.39
C ARG A 208 -2.61 15.66 -5.63
N ASP A 209 -2.81 14.44 -6.13
CA ASP A 209 -3.61 14.19 -7.34
C ASP A 209 -5.08 14.50 -7.10
N LYS A 210 -5.59 14.19 -5.90
CA LYS A 210 -6.97 14.51 -5.49
C LYS A 210 -7.28 16.01 -5.55
N ARG A 211 -6.32 16.89 -5.23
CA ARG A 211 -6.48 18.36 -5.35
C ARG A 211 -6.76 18.81 -6.78
N TYR A 212 -6.30 18.04 -7.76
CA TYR A 212 -6.45 18.36 -9.18
C TYR A 212 -7.70 17.75 -9.81
N SER A 213 -8.40 16.85 -9.10
CA SER A 213 -9.65 16.27 -9.58
C SER A 213 -10.78 17.29 -9.53
N SER A 214 -11.56 17.34 -10.60
CA SER A 214 -12.82 18.10 -10.70
C SER A 214 -14.04 17.20 -10.60
N ASP A 215 -13.86 15.88 -10.57
CA ASP A 215 -14.94 14.89 -10.52
C ASP A 215 -15.26 14.54 -9.06
N ASP A 216 -16.45 14.94 -8.60
CA ASP A 216 -16.90 14.73 -7.24
C ASP A 216 -17.20 13.25 -6.91
N THR A 217 -17.59 12.46 -7.92
CA THR A 217 -17.82 11.02 -7.75
C THR A 217 -16.50 10.31 -7.52
N GLU A 218 -15.48 10.66 -8.30
CA GLU A 218 -14.13 10.11 -8.14
C GLU A 218 -13.50 10.51 -6.80
N VAL A 219 -13.62 11.78 -6.40
CA VAL A 219 -13.12 12.25 -5.09
C VAL A 219 -13.83 11.53 -3.95
N ARG A 220 -15.15 11.35 -4.03
CA ARG A 220 -15.92 10.58 -3.04
C ARG A 220 -15.41 9.15 -2.93
N ARG A 221 -15.27 8.47 -4.07
CA ARG A 221 -14.81 7.08 -4.15
C ARG A 221 -13.43 6.89 -3.53
N ILE A 222 -12.46 7.70 -3.94
CA ILE A 222 -11.08 7.65 -3.40
C ILE A 222 -11.10 7.93 -1.90
N GLY A 223 -11.80 8.98 -1.47
CA GLY A 223 -11.86 9.38 -0.06
C GLY A 223 -12.46 8.33 0.86
N GLN A 224 -13.55 7.69 0.43
CA GLN A 224 -14.20 6.60 1.17
C GLN A 224 -13.26 5.39 1.30
N GLN A 225 -12.57 5.02 0.22
CA GLN A 225 -11.63 3.90 0.27
C GLN A 225 -10.42 4.22 1.15
N GLN A 226 -9.92 5.46 1.13
CA GLN A 226 -8.87 5.92 2.04
C GLN A 226 -9.31 5.88 3.51
N GLU A 227 -10.49 6.41 3.84
CA GLU A 227 -11.03 6.37 5.21
C GLU A 227 -11.14 4.93 5.70
N ARG A 228 -11.71 4.05 4.89
CA ARG A 228 -11.86 2.62 5.18
C ARG A 228 -10.52 1.95 5.47
N VAL A 229 -9.55 2.04 4.55
CA VAL A 229 -8.27 1.33 4.71
C VAL A 229 -7.46 1.86 5.89
N LEU A 230 -7.53 3.16 6.18
CA LEU A 230 -6.88 3.75 7.35
C LEU A 230 -7.53 3.29 8.65
N GLN A 231 -8.87 3.23 8.71
CA GLN A 231 -9.57 2.71 9.88
C GLN A 231 -9.23 1.24 10.14
N THR A 232 -9.15 0.41 9.09
CA THR A 232 -8.68 -0.98 9.20
C THR A 232 -7.24 -1.03 9.71
N LEU A 233 -6.33 -0.23 9.15
CA LEU A 233 -4.93 -0.19 9.56
C LEU A 233 -4.79 0.25 11.03
N PHE A 234 -5.51 1.29 11.45
CA PHE A 234 -5.46 1.79 12.82
C PHE A 234 -5.94 0.74 13.82
N ARG A 235 -7.05 0.05 13.53
CA ARG A 235 -7.53 -1.05 14.38
C ARG A 235 -6.53 -2.19 14.49
N ALA A 236 -5.93 -2.60 13.36
CA ALA A 236 -4.92 -3.65 13.34
C ALA A 236 -3.63 -3.24 14.08
N ALA A 237 -3.18 -1.99 13.93
CA ALA A 237 -2.01 -1.47 14.62
C ALA A 237 -2.25 -1.29 16.12
N GLU A 238 -3.45 -0.87 16.53
CA GLU A 238 -3.83 -0.77 17.94
C GLU A 238 -3.94 -2.14 18.62
N SER A 239 -4.61 -3.10 17.98
CA SER A 239 -4.83 -4.43 18.53
C SER A 239 -3.52 -5.21 18.75
N THR A 240 -2.48 -4.86 18.01
CA THR A 240 -1.14 -5.47 18.08
C THR A 240 -0.13 -4.63 18.86
N GLY A 241 -0.51 -3.44 19.34
CA GLY A 241 0.41 -2.49 19.98
C GLY A 241 1.45 -1.90 19.01
N ARG A 242 1.29 -2.08 17.69
CA ARG A 242 2.21 -1.67 16.63
C ARG A 242 1.82 -0.36 15.94
N LYS A 243 1.47 0.67 16.73
CA LYS A 243 1.17 2.03 16.24
C LYS A 243 2.31 2.63 15.40
N ASP A 244 3.56 2.18 15.63
CA ASP A 244 4.73 2.54 14.84
C ASP A 244 4.64 2.18 13.35
N LEU A 245 3.80 1.21 12.97
CA LEU A 245 3.59 0.85 11.56
C LEU A 245 2.81 1.93 10.78
N CYS A 246 2.20 2.89 11.48
CA CYS A 246 1.48 4.03 10.88
C CYS A 246 2.35 5.29 10.73
N LEU A 247 3.65 5.24 11.04
CA LEU A 247 4.54 6.41 11.00
C LEU A 247 4.64 7.06 9.61
N PHE A 248 4.42 6.30 8.53
CA PHE A 248 4.39 6.83 7.17
C PHE A 248 3.35 7.95 7.01
N LEU A 249 2.25 7.94 7.78
CA LEU A 249 1.24 8.99 7.73
C LEU A 249 1.76 10.32 8.28
N LEU A 250 2.56 10.29 9.34
CA LEU A 250 3.24 11.49 9.82
C LEU A 250 4.23 12.00 8.78
N THR A 251 4.97 11.12 8.11
CA THR A 251 5.87 11.48 7.01
C THR A 251 5.09 12.09 5.82
N THR A 252 3.94 11.51 5.46
CA THR A 252 3.01 12.09 4.47
C THR A 252 2.60 13.51 4.88
N GLY A 253 2.24 13.70 6.15
CA GLY A 253 1.86 15.01 6.68
C GLY A 253 2.97 16.05 6.59
N GLN A 254 4.22 15.65 6.85
CA GLN A 254 5.38 16.53 6.64
C GLN A 254 5.51 16.99 5.19
N HIS A 255 5.36 16.07 4.22
CA HIS A 255 5.40 16.44 2.81
C HIS A 255 4.23 17.36 2.43
N LEU A 256 3.05 17.12 2.99
CA LEU A 256 1.87 17.97 2.75
C LEU A 256 2.02 19.38 3.35
N LEU A 257 2.70 19.53 4.50
CA LEU A 257 3.03 20.84 5.07
C LEU A 257 3.93 21.70 4.16
N GLN A 258 4.80 21.05 3.38
CA GLN A 258 5.71 21.73 2.44
C GLN A 258 4.98 22.23 1.19
N LEU A 259 3.81 21.67 0.86
CA LEU A 259 2.97 22.22 -0.19
C LEU A 259 2.37 23.53 0.33
N ALA A 260 2.70 24.64 -0.34
CA ALA A 260 2.29 25.99 0.05
C ALA A 260 0.81 26.03 0.49
N PRO A 261 0.47 26.81 1.53
CA PRO A 261 -0.89 26.88 2.05
C PRO A 261 -1.81 27.52 1.00
N SER A 262 -2.36 26.69 0.11
CA SER A 262 -3.50 27.12 -0.69
C SER A 262 -4.70 27.08 0.23
N GLU A 263 -5.31 28.22 0.49
CA GLU A 263 -6.57 28.35 1.27
C GLU A 263 -7.70 27.46 0.72
N LYS A 264 -7.54 26.92 -0.49
CA LYS A 264 -8.50 26.03 -1.16
C LYS A 264 -7.84 24.72 -1.56
N TRP A 265 -7.72 23.78 -0.61
CA TRP A 265 -7.21 22.43 -0.90
C TRP A 265 -7.98 21.74 -2.03
N MET A 266 -9.29 22.00 -2.11
CA MET A 266 -10.20 21.48 -3.14
C MET A 266 -10.62 22.57 -4.16
N GLY A 267 -9.70 23.47 -4.52
CA GLY A 267 -10.03 24.65 -5.33
C GLY A 267 -10.56 24.40 -6.74
N ARG A 268 -10.41 23.17 -7.29
CA ARG A 268 -10.90 22.79 -8.63
C ARG A 268 -12.20 22.00 -8.62
N LEU A 269 -12.66 21.58 -7.45
CA LEU A 269 -13.85 20.75 -7.33
C LEU A 269 -15.09 21.66 -7.36
N ASP A 270 -15.91 21.53 -8.41
CA ASP A 270 -17.19 22.24 -8.48
C ASP A 270 -18.27 21.44 -7.76
N VAL A 271 -18.70 21.93 -6.60
CA VAL A 271 -19.80 21.33 -5.82
C VAL A 271 -21.06 22.19 -5.82
N SER A 272 -21.09 23.24 -6.64
CA SER A 272 -22.16 24.24 -6.63
C SER A 272 -23.52 23.65 -7.04
N GLY A 273 -23.54 22.62 -7.90
CA GLY A 273 -24.74 21.88 -8.28
C GLY A 273 -25.25 20.87 -7.25
N LEU A 274 -24.48 20.54 -6.23
CA LEU A 274 -24.82 19.48 -5.27
C LEU A 274 -25.69 20.01 -4.11
N ARG A 275 -26.53 19.14 -3.53
CA ARG A 275 -27.26 19.43 -2.28
C ARG A 275 -26.29 19.60 -1.12
N MET A 276 -26.66 20.35 -0.08
CA MET A 276 -25.75 20.62 1.06
C MET A 276 -25.22 19.33 1.70
N ALA A 277 -26.05 18.30 1.89
CA ALA A 277 -25.63 17.00 2.43
C ALA A 277 -24.59 16.28 1.53
N ASP A 278 -24.77 16.36 0.21
CA ASP A 278 -23.82 15.82 -0.76
C ASP A 278 -22.50 16.57 -0.72
N ARG A 279 -22.54 17.91 -0.64
CA ARG A 279 -21.33 18.74 -0.50
C ARG A 279 -20.52 18.35 0.73
N VAL A 280 -21.18 18.21 1.89
CA VAL A 280 -20.52 17.77 3.13
C VAL A 280 -19.89 16.40 2.95
N THR A 281 -20.59 15.46 2.31
CA THR A 281 -20.08 14.11 2.04
C THR A 281 -18.85 14.14 1.12
N VAL A 282 -18.89 14.93 0.05
CA VAL A 282 -17.75 15.10 -0.87
C VAL A 282 -16.56 15.71 -0.13
N TYR A 283 -16.76 16.76 0.66
CA TYR A 283 -15.67 17.40 1.38
C TYR A 283 -15.07 16.50 2.47
N ARG A 284 -15.89 15.74 3.19
CA ARG A 284 -15.39 14.76 4.17
C ARG A 284 -14.54 13.70 3.48
N ALA A 285 -15.01 13.14 2.36
CA ALA A 285 -14.25 12.16 1.59
C ALA A 285 -12.95 12.76 1.02
N ALA A 286 -13.04 13.97 0.46
CA ALA A 286 -11.89 14.70 -0.06
C ALA A 286 -10.78 14.86 1.00
N LEU A 287 -11.18 15.07 2.25
CA LEU A 287 -10.30 15.31 3.39
C LEU A 287 -10.07 14.07 4.27
N ALA A 288 -10.32 12.85 3.76
CA ALA A 288 -10.20 11.60 4.52
C ALA A 288 -8.85 11.46 5.24
N TRP A 289 -7.73 11.74 4.57
CA TRP A 289 -6.40 11.71 5.21
C TRP A 289 -6.28 12.73 6.34
N PHE A 290 -6.79 13.96 6.18
CA PHE A 290 -6.73 14.97 7.24
C PHE A 290 -7.57 14.59 8.46
N HIS A 291 -8.73 13.99 8.23
CA HIS A 291 -9.54 13.46 9.33
C HIS A 291 -8.81 12.35 10.09
N SER A 292 -8.01 11.52 9.40
CA SER A 292 -7.20 10.48 10.05
C SER A 292 -6.14 11.02 11.02
N VAL A 293 -5.71 12.28 10.86
CA VAL A 293 -4.75 12.94 11.78
C VAL A 293 -5.34 13.08 13.19
N ALA A 294 -6.67 13.11 13.33
CA ALA A 294 -7.32 13.13 14.65
C ALA A 294 -6.98 11.87 15.46
N THR A 295 -7.00 10.69 14.84
CA THR A 295 -6.59 9.42 15.48
C THR A 295 -5.12 9.44 15.88
N LEU A 296 -4.23 9.95 15.01
CA LEU A 296 -2.81 10.08 15.35
C LEU A 296 -2.58 11.02 16.54
N SER A 297 -3.35 12.10 16.63
CA SER A 297 -3.34 13.04 17.75
C SER A 297 -3.89 12.41 19.04
N GLU A 298 -4.94 11.59 18.95
CA GLU A 298 -5.43 10.79 20.08
C GLU A 298 -4.36 9.85 20.61
N TRP A 299 -3.64 9.15 19.73
CA TRP A 299 -2.51 8.31 20.13
C TRP A 299 -1.40 9.11 20.80
N ASN A 300 -1.12 10.33 20.32
CA ASN A 300 -0.15 11.20 20.96
C ASN A 300 -0.60 11.61 22.38
N ARG A 301 -1.87 12.03 22.55
CA ARG A 301 -2.42 12.35 23.88
C ARG A 301 -2.34 11.15 24.83
N TYR A 302 -2.69 9.97 24.34
CA TYR A 302 -2.56 8.73 25.10
C TYR A 302 -1.10 8.47 25.50
N ALA A 303 -0.15 8.54 24.56
CA ALA A 303 1.27 8.34 24.82
C ALA A 303 1.86 9.36 25.81
N GLN A 304 1.30 10.57 25.88
CA GLN A 304 1.64 11.59 26.88
C GLN A 304 1.11 11.25 28.28
N SER A 305 -0.04 10.56 28.38
CA SER A 305 -0.59 10.12 29.67
C SER A 305 0.07 8.86 30.25
N VAL A 306 0.76 8.07 29.42
CA VAL A 306 1.45 6.84 29.85
C VAL A 306 2.65 7.20 30.75
N GLY A 307 2.62 6.68 31.97
CA GLY A 307 3.63 6.86 33.01
C GLY A 307 4.87 6.00 32.78
N TYR A 308 5.93 6.29 33.55
CA TYR A 308 7.22 5.57 33.44
C TYR A 308 7.13 4.07 33.77
N TYR A 309 6.20 3.69 34.65
CA TYR A 309 6.04 2.33 35.15
C TYR A 309 4.99 1.50 34.38
N ASP A 310 4.35 2.08 33.38
CA ASP A 310 3.32 1.39 32.60
C ASP A 310 3.96 0.48 31.54
N GLU A 311 3.30 -0.63 31.21
CA GLU A 311 3.79 -1.61 30.22
C GLU A 311 4.01 -0.99 28.83
N ASP A 312 3.18 0.01 28.48
CA ASP A 312 3.21 0.73 27.21
C ASP A 312 4.24 1.86 27.15
N TYR A 313 5.09 2.02 28.18
CA TYR A 313 6.03 3.13 28.26
C TYR A 313 6.94 3.20 27.03
N ARG A 314 7.53 2.08 26.60
CA ARG A 314 8.46 2.04 25.46
C ARG A 314 7.77 2.42 24.15
N ALA A 315 6.60 1.84 23.87
CA ALA A 315 5.78 2.20 22.72
C ALA A 315 5.42 3.69 22.71
N SER A 316 5.03 4.22 23.87
CA SER A 316 4.70 5.63 24.04
C SER A 316 5.89 6.55 23.85
N GLN A 317 7.09 6.18 24.33
CA GLN A 317 8.31 6.96 24.11
C GLN A 317 8.69 7.01 22.63
N LEU A 318 8.59 5.88 21.90
CA LEU A 318 8.81 5.87 20.46
C LEU A 318 7.84 6.84 19.78
N TRP A 319 6.53 6.69 20.03
CA TRP A 319 5.51 7.53 19.41
C TRP A 319 5.73 9.01 19.67
N LYS A 320 5.94 9.42 20.93
CA LYS A 320 6.23 10.81 21.30
C LYS A 320 7.43 11.37 20.54
N SER A 321 8.53 10.62 20.50
CA SER A 321 9.74 11.07 19.81
C SER A 321 9.56 11.18 18.29
N GLU A 322 8.77 10.28 17.69
CA GLU A 322 8.49 10.29 16.25
C GLU A 322 7.47 11.36 15.86
N TRP A 323 6.53 11.68 16.75
CA TRP A 323 5.60 12.81 16.65
C TRP A 323 6.36 14.14 16.65
N GLU A 324 7.26 14.35 17.63
CA GLU A 324 8.09 15.55 17.72
C GLU A 324 9.02 15.68 16.51
N ARG A 325 9.75 14.60 16.18
CA ARG A 325 10.67 14.54 15.03
C ARG A 325 9.99 14.95 13.72
N ARG A 326 8.70 14.62 13.57
CA ARG A 326 7.93 14.92 12.37
C ARG A 326 7.07 16.17 12.44
N GLY A 327 7.13 16.91 13.54
CA GLY A 327 6.31 18.10 13.74
C GLY A 327 4.82 17.78 13.76
N GLY A 328 4.42 16.70 14.45
CA GLY A 328 3.03 16.25 14.54
C GLY A 328 2.04 17.34 14.93
N ASP A 329 2.41 18.24 15.85
CA ASP A 329 1.56 19.40 16.23
C ASP A 329 1.35 20.39 15.07
N GLN A 330 2.32 20.52 14.17
CA GLN A 330 2.19 21.36 12.98
C GLN A 330 1.27 20.68 11.96
N ILE A 331 1.42 19.36 11.79
CA ILE A 331 0.58 18.54 10.92
C ILE A 331 -0.88 18.62 11.39
N GLU A 332 -1.14 18.42 12.68
CA GLU A 332 -2.47 18.51 13.27
C GLU A 332 -3.10 19.89 13.07
N ARG A 333 -2.37 20.97 13.42
CA ARG A 333 -2.87 22.33 13.21
C ARG A 333 -3.14 22.63 11.74
N HIS A 334 -2.31 22.13 10.83
CA HIS A 334 -2.55 22.28 9.40
C HIS A 334 -3.80 21.50 8.95
N ALA A 335 -3.95 20.24 9.37
CA ALA A 335 -5.13 19.44 9.07
C ALA A 335 -6.42 20.11 9.54
N ARG A 336 -6.45 20.61 10.78
CA ARG A 336 -7.60 21.35 11.33
C ARG A 336 -7.90 22.61 10.51
N ARG A 337 -6.88 23.41 10.17
CA ARG A 337 -7.07 24.61 9.32
C ARG A 337 -7.66 24.27 7.96
N VAL A 338 -7.20 23.19 7.32
CA VAL A 338 -7.73 22.76 6.01
C VAL A 338 -9.19 22.31 6.13
N ILE A 339 -9.51 21.53 7.16
CA ILE A 339 -10.89 21.08 7.45
C ILE A 339 -11.80 22.29 7.72
N ASP A 340 -11.37 23.21 8.58
CA ASP A 340 -12.14 24.41 8.95
C ASP A 340 -12.39 25.34 7.75
N ALA A 341 -11.37 25.55 6.90
CA ALA A 341 -11.47 26.40 5.71
C ALA A 341 -12.39 25.81 4.62
N THR A 342 -12.59 24.50 4.63
CA THR A 342 -13.42 23.78 3.65
C THR A 342 -14.84 23.53 4.16
N ASN A 343 -15.16 23.92 5.41
CA ASN A 343 -16.46 23.65 6.00
C ASN A 343 -17.56 24.49 5.32
N PRO A 344 -18.51 23.87 4.58
CA PRO A 344 -19.50 24.59 3.80
C PRO A 344 -20.49 25.38 4.68
N VAL A 345 -20.63 25.03 5.96
CA VAL A 345 -21.56 25.69 6.89
C VAL A 345 -21.07 27.09 7.31
N ARG A 346 -19.76 27.36 7.23
CA ARG A 346 -19.18 28.67 7.60
C ARG A 346 -19.03 29.63 6.43
N THR A 347 -19.26 29.17 5.20
CA THR A 347 -19.00 29.94 3.97
C THR A 347 -20.27 30.54 3.36
N VAL A 348 -21.42 30.36 4.04
CA VAL A 348 -22.71 31.01 3.77
C VAL A 348 -22.96 31.99 4.90
#